data_AF-A0A973DQT1-F1
#
_entry.id   AF-A0A973DQT1-F1
#
_cell.length_a   1.000
_cell.length_b   1.000
_cell.length_c   1.000
_cell.angle_alpha   90.00
_cell.angle_beta   90.00
_cell.angle_gamma   90.00
#
_symmetry.space_group_name_H-M   'P 1'
#
loop_
_entity.id
_entity.type
_entity.pdbx_description
1 polymer ?
#
loop_
_entity_poly.entity_id
_entity_poly.type
_entity_poly.pdbx_seq_one_letter_code
_entity_poly.pdbx_strand_id
1 'polypeptide(L)'
;MQTAAQSLGRIRHWLQDEDVLPAISLAGCNLQGLHLSKLSFRGADLSGAELQGAHLSQAKLQGANLSAANFDDVTRITTATLRGAMVILVDFTNVPQIADHVSDIFGDGSVTLPEGCARPDHWPEETLNFQDFRTQWRAWQRSIGQDPDNPE
;
A
#
# COMPACT_ATOMS: atom_id res chain seq x y z
N MET A 1 0.00 7.39 28.99
CA MET A 1 -1.29 7.82 28.42
C MET A 1 -1.24 9.32 28.12
N GLN A 2 -0.43 9.70 27.13
CA GLN A 2 -0.48 11.04 26.51
C GLN A 2 -1.31 10.88 25.25
N THR A 3 -2.44 11.55 25.27
CA THR A 3 -3.60 11.39 24.40
C THR A 3 -3.32 11.82 22.97
N ALA A 4 -3.90 11.08 22.02
CA ALA A 4 -3.93 11.25 20.57
C ALA A 4 -4.22 12.67 20.03
N ALA A 5 -4.54 13.63 20.90
CA ALA A 5 -4.79 15.03 20.57
C ALA A 5 -3.52 15.84 20.22
N GLN A 6 -2.31 15.44 20.68
CA GLN A 6 -1.08 16.18 20.36
C GLN A 6 -0.49 15.87 18.97
N SER A 7 -0.87 14.75 18.36
CA SER A 7 -0.43 14.39 17.00
C SER A 7 -1.17 15.18 15.91
N LEU A 8 -2.36 15.72 16.22
CA LEU A 8 -3.19 16.49 15.27
C LEU A 8 -2.63 17.89 14.95
N GLY A 9 -1.72 18.42 15.78
CA GLY A 9 -1.16 19.77 15.61
C GLY A 9 -0.12 19.93 14.49
N ARG A 10 0.36 18.84 13.87
CA ARG A 10 1.37 18.87 12.80
C ARG A 10 0.85 18.46 11.42
N ILE A 11 -0.44 18.15 11.29
CA ILE A 11 -1.07 17.74 10.01
C ILE A 11 -1.56 18.96 9.21
N ARG A 12 -1.17 20.18 9.57
CA ARG A 12 -1.61 21.40 8.88
C ARG A 12 -0.94 21.65 7.52
N HIS A 13 -0.09 20.74 7.03
CA HIS A 13 0.56 20.84 5.72
C HIS A 13 -0.02 19.89 4.65
N TRP A 14 -0.96 19.02 5.00
CA TRP A 14 -1.60 18.05 4.08
C TRP A 14 -3.02 18.44 3.67
N LEU A 15 -3.42 19.69 3.90
CA LEU A 15 -4.80 20.19 3.74
C LEU A 15 -4.98 21.06 2.47
N GLN A 16 -4.27 20.77 1.38
CA GLN A 16 -4.59 21.43 0.10
C GLN A 16 -5.28 20.52 -0.92
N ASP A 17 -5.31 19.21 -0.70
CA ASP A 17 -6.17 18.31 -1.48
C ASP A 17 -7.26 17.77 -0.55
N GLU A 18 -8.52 18.19 -0.73
CA GLU A 18 -9.69 17.52 -0.18
C GLU A 18 -9.98 16.18 -0.90
N ASP A 19 -8.96 15.33 -1.08
CA ASP A 19 -9.09 14.02 -1.70
C ASP A 19 -9.07 12.94 -0.61
N VAL A 20 -10.28 12.55 -0.20
CA VAL A 20 -10.67 11.32 0.52
C VAL A 20 -9.62 10.81 1.52
N LEU A 21 -9.78 11.21 2.78
CA LEU A 21 -9.04 10.60 3.89
C LEU A 21 -9.19 9.07 3.84
N PRO A 22 -8.12 8.30 4.12
CA PRO A 22 -8.22 6.86 4.20
C PRO A 22 -9.29 6.49 5.23
N ALA A 23 -10.18 5.57 4.87
CA ALA A 23 -11.29 5.17 5.74
C ALA A 23 -10.80 4.70 7.13
N ILE A 24 -9.57 4.17 7.18
CA ILE A 24 -8.87 3.73 8.38
C ILE A 24 -7.38 4.08 8.21
N SER A 25 -6.77 4.71 9.22
CA SER A 25 -5.32 4.89 9.28
C SER A 25 -4.72 3.93 10.31
N LEU A 26 -3.78 3.11 9.84
CA LEU A 26 -2.93 2.17 10.56
C LEU A 26 -1.44 2.49 10.30
N ALA A 27 -1.15 3.73 9.90
CA ALA A 27 0.20 4.15 9.57
C ALA A 27 1.14 3.97 10.76
N GLY A 28 2.28 3.32 10.52
CA GLY A 28 3.29 3.03 11.54
C GLY A 28 2.84 2.07 12.66
N CYS A 29 1.69 1.42 12.54
CA CYS A 29 1.23 0.47 13.56
C CYS A 29 2.04 -0.82 13.53
N ASN A 30 2.31 -1.37 14.71
CA ASN A 30 2.84 -2.73 14.82
C ASN A 30 1.70 -3.74 14.63
N LEU A 31 1.75 -4.47 13.51
CA LEU A 31 0.80 -5.51 13.13
C LEU A 31 1.49 -6.88 12.99
N GLN A 32 2.68 -7.02 13.58
CA GLN A 32 3.52 -8.20 13.43
C GLN A 32 2.82 -9.45 13.98
N GLY A 33 2.86 -10.54 13.22
CA GLY A 33 2.27 -11.83 13.59
C GLY A 33 0.74 -11.84 13.73
N LEU A 34 0.04 -10.73 13.45
CA LEU A 34 -1.40 -10.66 13.66
C LEU A 34 -2.17 -11.47 12.61
N HIS A 35 -3.29 -12.04 13.04
CA HIS A 35 -4.24 -12.70 12.16
C HIS A 35 -5.19 -11.67 11.54
N LEU A 36 -4.86 -11.19 10.34
CA LEU A 36 -5.60 -10.16 9.60
C LEU A 36 -6.37 -10.71 8.39
N SER A 37 -6.47 -12.03 8.27
CA SER A 37 -7.07 -12.71 7.14
C SER A 37 -8.54 -12.32 6.98
N LYS A 38 -8.99 -12.17 5.72
CA LYS A 38 -10.36 -11.80 5.35
C LYS A 38 -10.85 -10.43 5.84
N LEU A 39 -10.03 -9.67 6.57
CA LEU A 39 -10.39 -8.32 7.01
C LEU A 39 -10.39 -7.34 5.85
N SER A 40 -11.12 -6.24 6.01
CA SER A 40 -11.22 -5.17 5.02
C SER A 40 -10.34 -3.98 5.40
N PHE A 41 -9.37 -3.69 4.55
CA PHE A 41 -8.46 -2.56 4.59
C PHE A 41 -8.56 -1.73 3.28
N ARG A 42 -9.71 -1.77 2.62
CA ARG A 42 -9.94 -1.02 1.37
C ARG A 42 -9.70 0.48 1.61
N GLY A 43 -8.80 1.07 0.84
CA GLY A 43 -8.38 2.47 0.95
C GLY A 43 -7.71 2.81 2.29
N ALA A 44 -7.29 1.82 3.08
CA ALA A 44 -6.63 2.07 4.36
C ALA A 44 -5.22 2.61 4.14
N ASP A 45 -4.78 3.44 5.06
CA ASP A 45 -3.39 3.88 5.14
C ASP A 45 -2.61 2.96 6.07
N LEU A 46 -1.79 2.10 5.47
CA LEU A 46 -0.88 1.15 6.12
C LEU A 46 0.58 1.62 5.95
N SER A 47 0.81 2.90 5.64
CA SER A 47 2.16 3.39 5.39
C SER A 47 3.06 3.21 6.61
N GLY A 48 4.23 2.61 6.41
CA GLY A 48 5.17 2.30 7.50
C GLY A 48 4.69 1.24 8.49
N ALA A 49 3.59 0.52 8.24
CA ALA A 49 3.11 -0.52 9.15
C ALA A 49 4.10 -1.70 9.21
N GLU A 50 4.25 -2.30 10.39
CA GLU A 50 5.07 -3.49 10.60
C GLU A 50 4.21 -4.74 10.38
N LEU A 51 4.33 -5.39 9.20
CA LEU A 51 3.51 -6.53 8.76
C LEU A 51 4.29 -7.87 8.74
N GLN A 52 5.48 -7.90 9.33
CA GLN A 52 6.32 -9.10 9.46
C GLN A 52 5.54 -10.22 10.13
N GLY A 53 5.48 -11.40 9.51
CA GLY A 53 4.69 -12.54 9.97
C GLY A 53 3.17 -12.35 10.02
N ALA A 54 2.62 -11.21 9.56
CA ALA A 54 1.18 -11.01 9.55
C ALA A 54 0.48 -11.99 8.59
N HIS A 55 -0.71 -12.46 8.98
CA HIS A 55 -1.54 -13.30 8.11
C HIS A 55 -2.58 -12.44 7.39
N LEU A 56 -2.28 -12.01 6.17
CA LEU A 56 -3.14 -11.18 5.31
C LEU A 56 -3.90 -11.99 4.25
N SER A 57 -3.89 -13.33 4.31
CA SER A 57 -4.58 -14.15 3.31
C SER A 57 -6.05 -13.75 3.15
N GLN A 58 -6.52 -13.56 1.91
CA GLN A 58 -7.88 -13.08 1.60
C GLN A 58 -8.24 -11.69 2.15
N ALA A 59 -7.28 -10.92 2.68
CA ALA A 59 -7.55 -9.55 3.09
C ALA A 59 -7.89 -8.66 1.89
N LYS A 60 -8.77 -7.69 2.10
CA LYS A 60 -9.20 -6.73 1.07
C LYS A 60 -8.38 -5.45 1.20
N LEU A 61 -7.35 -5.29 0.36
CA LEU A 61 -6.39 -4.18 0.36
C LEU A 61 -6.56 -3.25 -0.84
N GLN A 62 -7.70 -3.28 -1.53
CA GLN A 62 -7.92 -2.49 -2.73
C GLN A 62 -7.69 -1.00 -2.44
N GLY A 63 -6.86 -0.35 -3.25
CA GLY A 63 -6.53 1.08 -3.08
C GLY A 63 -5.79 1.43 -1.80
N ALA A 64 -5.31 0.45 -1.01
CA ALA A 64 -4.60 0.72 0.22
C ALA A 64 -3.22 1.37 -0.05
N ASN A 65 -2.75 2.16 0.91
CA ASN A 65 -1.40 2.69 0.91
C ASN A 65 -0.48 1.78 1.73
N LEU A 66 0.41 1.04 1.06
CA LEU A 66 1.41 0.16 1.68
C LEU A 66 2.83 0.75 1.60
N SER A 67 2.96 2.07 1.37
CA SER A 67 4.25 2.75 1.28
C SER A 67 5.10 2.50 2.52
N ALA A 68 6.35 2.07 2.35
CA ALA A 68 7.29 1.76 3.42
C ALA A 68 6.80 0.72 4.44
N ALA A 69 5.74 -0.04 4.14
CA ALA A 69 5.30 -1.14 5.01
C ALA A 69 6.34 -2.26 4.99
N ASN A 70 6.54 -2.89 6.15
CA ASN A 70 7.60 -3.88 6.33
C ASN A 70 7.04 -5.30 6.29
N PHE A 71 7.54 -6.10 5.36
CA PHE A 71 7.16 -7.49 5.13
C PHE A 71 8.38 -8.40 5.32
N ASP A 72 8.16 -9.66 5.65
CA ASP A 72 9.21 -10.68 5.69
C ASP A 72 8.77 -11.98 4.99
N ASP A 73 9.65 -12.98 5.05
CA ASP A 73 9.44 -14.28 4.41
C ASP A 73 8.31 -15.11 5.03
N VAL A 74 7.87 -14.76 6.24
CA VAL A 74 6.76 -15.40 6.93
C VAL A 74 5.43 -14.64 6.81
N THR A 75 5.43 -13.41 6.30
CA THR A 75 4.19 -12.69 5.97
C THR A 75 3.39 -13.47 4.91
N ARG A 76 2.10 -13.70 5.18
CA ARG A 76 1.22 -14.44 4.27
C ARG A 76 0.27 -13.50 3.56
N ILE A 77 0.44 -13.30 2.26
CA ILE A 77 -0.43 -12.44 1.44
C ILE A 77 -1.24 -13.21 0.41
N THR A 78 -1.14 -14.54 0.40
CA THR A 78 -1.83 -15.41 -0.56
C THR A 78 -3.32 -15.09 -0.71
N THR A 79 -3.78 -14.93 -1.95
CA THR A 79 -5.16 -14.58 -2.33
C THR A 79 -5.69 -13.28 -1.72
N ALA A 80 -4.83 -12.41 -1.17
CA ALA A 80 -5.25 -11.05 -0.84
C ALA A 80 -5.58 -10.29 -2.13
N THR A 81 -6.50 -9.34 -2.04
CA THR A 81 -6.89 -8.53 -3.19
C THR A 81 -6.28 -7.15 -3.03
N LEU A 82 -5.21 -6.86 -3.79
CA LEU A 82 -4.47 -5.61 -3.71
C LEU A 82 -4.77 -4.64 -4.86
N ARG A 83 -5.75 -4.97 -5.73
CA ARG A 83 -6.08 -4.19 -6.91
C ARG A 83 -6.16 -2.69 -6.61
N GLY A 84 -5.35 -1.89 -7.31
CA GLY A 84 -5.33 -0.44 -7.15
C GLY A 84 -4.49 0.07 -5.98
N ALA A 85 -3.90 -0.79 -5.15
CA ALA A 85 -3.06 -0.37 -4.02
C ALA A 85 -1.72 0.22 -4.52
N MET A 86 -1.10 1.03 -3.66
CA MET A 86 0.22 1.60 -3.93
C MET A 86 1.30 0.96 -3.05
N VAL A 87 2.51 0.84 -3.59
CA VAL A 87 3.74 0.43 -2.90
C VAL A 87 4.90 1.32 -3.34
N ILE A 88 5.56 1.98 -2.40
CA ILE A 88 6.85 2.67 -2.62
C ILE A 88 7.72 2.43 -1.39
N LEU A 89 9.03 2.42 -1.55
CA LEU A 89 10.00 2.19 -0.46
C LEU A 89 9.76 0.85 0.27
N VAL A 90 9.26 -0.16 -0.45
CA VAL A 90 9.02 -1.51 0.09
C VAL A 90 10.05 -2.47 -0.49
N ASP A 91 10.60 -3.31 0.39
CA ASP A 91 11.48 -4.42 0.01
C ASP A 91 10.68 -5.72 0.00
N PHE A 92 10.46 -6.29 -1.19
CA PHE A 92 9.84 -7.59 -1.36
C PHE A 92 10.84 -8.71 -1.69
N THR A 93 12.16 -8.49 -1.56
CA THR A 93 13.19 -9.48 -1.90
C THR A 93 12.88 -10.87 -1.30
N ASN A 94 12.43 -10.89 -0.05
CA ASN A 94 12.11 -12.12 0.68
C ASN A 94 10.62 -12.47 0.68
N VAL A 95 9.80 -11.84 -0.16
CA VAL A 95 8.34 -12.01 -0.19
C VAL A 95 7.89 -12.55 -1.56
N PRO A 96 8.21 -13.82 -1.91
CA PRO A 96 7.99 -14.35 -3.26
C PRO A 96 6.51 -14.34 -3.68
N GLN A 97 5.60 -14.43 -2.72
CA GLN A 97 4.15 -14.38 -2.94
C GLN A 97 3.67 -13.06 -3.55
N ILE A 98 4.47 -11.98 -3.50
CA ILE A 98 4.08 -10.71 -4.11
C ILE A 98 3.98 -10.83 -5.63
N ALA A 99 4.70 -11.78 -6.24
CA ALA A 99 4.71 -11.98 -7.69
C ALA A 99 3.30 -12.26 -8.25
N ASP A 100 2.42 -12.85 -7.45
CA ASP A 100 1.01 -13.09 -7.83
C ASP A 100 0.17 -11.80 -7.88
N HIS A 101 0.71 -10.69 -7.36
CA HIS A 101 -0.01 -9.46 -7.10
C HIS A 101 0.62 -8.22 -7.74
N VAL A 102 1.89 -8.26 -8.16
CA VAL A 102 2.61 -7.09 -8.68
C VAL A 102 1.87 -6.38 -9.83
N SER A 103 1.18 -7.13 -10.70
CA SER A 103 0.41 -6.57 -11.80
C SER A 103 -0.85 -5.81 -11.35
N ASP A 104 -1.35 -6.09 -10.15
CA ASP A 104 -2.55 -5.48 -9.57
C ASP A 104 -2.27 -4.26 -8.69
N ILE A 105 -1.00 -3.91 -8.50
CA ILE A 105 -0.56 -2.80 -7.65
C ILE A 105 0.29 -1.82 -8.45
N PHE A 106 0.48 -0.62 -7.90
CA PHE A 106 1.30 0.42 -8.50
C PHE A 106 2.50 0.76 -7.61
N GLY A 107 3.68 0.76 -8.19
CA GLY A 107 4.92 1.14 -7.54
C GLY A 107 5.86 1.87 -8.50
N ASP A 108 7.03 2.23 -8.00
CA ASP A 108 8.06 2.95 -8.76
C ASP A 108 9.44 2.35 -8.50
N GLY A 109 10.52 2.99 -9.00
CA GLY A 109 11.88 2.49 -8.91
C GLY A 109 12.42 2.29 -7.48
N SER A 110 11.67 2.69 -6.45
CA SER A 110 12.05 2.47 -5.05
C SER A 110 11.72 1.08 -4.52
N VAL A 111 10.87 0.32 -5.21
CA VAL A 111 10.43 -1.01 -4.77
C VAL A 111 11.41 -2.07 -5.26
N THR A 112 11.87 -2.92 -4.33
CA THR A 112 12.69 -4.09 -4.66
C THR A 112 11.79 -5.31 -4.82
N LEU A 113 11.88 -6.02 -5.94
CA LEU A 113 11.09 -7.22 -6.23
C LEU A 113 11.89 -8.51 -6.00
N PRO A 114 11.23 -9.67 -5.75
CA PRO A 114 11.90 -10.97 -5.67
C PRO A 114 12.68 -11.30 -6.95
N GLU A 115 13.73 -12.12 -6.81
CA GLU A 115 14.47 -12.64 -7.96
C GLU A 115 13.53 -13.38 -8.93
N GLY A 116 13.67 -13.10 -10.23
CA GLY A 116 12.83 -13.66 -11.29
C GLY A 116 11.43 -13.06 -11.40
N CYS A 117 11.03 -12.14 -10.52
CA CYS A 117 9.78 -11.40 -10.66
C CYS A 117 9.92 -10.31 -11.72
N ALA A 118 9.10 -10.39 -12.77
CA ALA A 118 9.04 -9.34 -13.77
C ALA A 118 8.45 -8.05 -13.17
N ARG A 119 9.09 -6.92 -13.46
CA ARG A 119 8.54 -5.60 -13.14
C ARG A 119 7.32 -5.34 -14.03
N PRO A 120 6.19 -4.86 -13.49
CA PRO A 120 5.03 -4.52 -14.32
C PRO A 120 5.32 -3.35 -15.28
N ASP A 121 4.83 -3.42 -16.52
CA ASP A 121 5.05 -2.39 -17.55
C ASP A 121 4.51 -1.00 -17.16
N HIS A 122 3.48 -0.97 -16.28
CA HIS A 122 2.88 0.28 -15.81
C HIS A 122 3.65 0.93 -14.65
N TRP A 123 4.74 0.31 -14.16
CA TRP A 123 5.59 0.89 -13.13
C TRP A 123 6.68 1.75 -13.77
N PRO A 124 6.83 3.01 -13.34
CA PRO A 124 7.99 3.84 -13.71
C PRO A 124 9.29 3.17 -13.27
N GLU A 125 10.35 3.25 -14.08
CA GLU A 125 11.66 2.69 -13.75
C GLU A 125 12.38 3.54 -12.70
N GLU A 126 12.20 4.85 -12.75
CA GLU A 126 12.77 5.78 -11.81
C GLU A 126 12.03 5.79 -10.46
N THR A 127 12.75 6.18 -9.40
CA THR A 127 12.12 6.60 -8.16
C THR A 127 11.51 7.98 -8.35
N LEU A 128 10.20 8.10 -8.13
CA LEU A 128 9.46 9.33 -8.30
C LEU A 128 9.42 10.13 -6.99
N ASN A 129 9.23 11.45 -7.11
CA ASN A 129 8.74 12.21 -5.96
C ASN A 129 7.26 11.88 -5.72
N PHE A 130 6.78 12.18 -4.51
CA PHE A 130 5.42 11.79 -4.11
C PHE A 130 4.31 12.41 -4.98
N GLN A 131 4.50 13.62 -5.50
CA GLN A 131 3.49 14.30 -6.32
C GLN A 131 3.34 13.61 -7.68
N ASP A 132 4.46 13.32 -8.34
CA ASP A 132 4.46 12.61 -9.61
C ASP A 132 3.95 11.18 -9.45
N PHE A 133 4.39 10.50 -8.39
CA PHE A 133 3.90 9.16 -8.05
C PHE A 133 2.38 9.14 -7.91
N ARG A 134 1.81 10.03 -7.09
CA ARG A 134 0.36 10.10 -6.90
C ARG A 134 -0.38 10.39 -8.20
N THR A 135 0.16 11.28 -9.03
CA THR A 135 -0.43 11.61 -10.33
C THR A 135 -0.53 10.38 -11.23
N GLN A 136 0.57 9.62 -11.35
CA GLN A 136 0.61 8.42 -12.18
C GLN A 136 -0.22 7.28 -11.60
N TRP A 137 -0.16 7.07 -10.29
CA TRP A 137 -0.98 6.08 -9.60
C TRP A 137 -2.48 6.33 -9.80
N ARG A 138 -2.95 7.58 -9.65
CA ARG A 138 -4.35 7.94 -9.92
C ARG A 138 -4.72 7.74 -11.38
N ALA A 139 -3.86 8.11 -12.32
CA ALA A 139 -4.11 7.89 -13.74
C ALA A 139 -4.25 6.38 -14.06
N TRP A 140 -3.38 5.55 -13.49
CA TRP A 140 -3.45 4.09 -13.62
C TRP A 140 -4.69 3.49 -12.95
N GLN A 141 -5.07 3.96 -11.76
CA GLN A 141 -6.32 3.54 -11.10
C GLN A 141 -7.54 3.79 -12.01
N ARG A 142 -7.59 4.93 -12.68
CA ARG A 142 -8.65 5.22 -13.67
C ARG A 142 -8.59 4.29 -14.88
N SER A 143 -7.40 3.98 -15.39
CA SER A 143 -7.25 3.10 -16.56
C SER A 143 -7.70 1.66 -16.30
N ILE A 144 -7.67 1.22 -15.04
CA ILE A 144 -8.16 -0.11 -14.63
C ILE A 144 -9.59 -0.08 -14.08
N GLY A 145 -10.33 1.03 -14.15
CA GLY A 145 -11.69 1.10 -13.58
C GLY A 145 -11.70 0.94 -12.05
N GLN A 146 -10.73 1.55 -11.38
CA GLN A 146 -10.66 1.69 -9.92
C GLN A 146 -10.60 3.18 -9.56
N ASP A 147 -11.40 4.00 -10.23
CA ASP A 147 -11.45 5.42 -9.94
C ASP A 147 -12.02 5.64 -8.53
N PRO A 148 -11.21 6.12 -7.56
CA PRO A 148 -11.67 6.41 -6.21
C PRO A 148 -12.71 7.53 -6.18
N ASP A 149 -12.69 8.42 -7.18
CA ASP A 149 -13.56 9.59 -7.29
C ASP A 149 -14.88 9.22 -7.97
N ASN A 150 -14.95 8.05 -8.62
CA ASN A 150 -16.14 7.52 -9.28
C ASN A 150 -16.21 5.99 -9.12
N PRO A 151 -16.56 5.49 -7.92
CA PRO A 151 -16.67 4.06 -7.68
C PRO A 151 -17.88 3.48 -8.45
N GLU A 152 -17.64 2.50 -9.33
CA GLU A 152 -18.68 1.64 -9.91
C GLU A 152 -19.46 0.84 -8.86
#